data_AF-A0A1M6M6B8-F1
#
_entry.id   AF-A0A1M6M6B8-F1
#
_cell.length_a   1.000
_cell.length_b   1.000
_cell.length_c   1.000
_cell.angle_alpha   90.00
_cell.angle_beta   90.00
_cell.angle_gamma   90.00
#
_symmetry.space_group_name_H-M   'P 1'
#
loop_
_entity.id
_entity.type
_entity.pdbx_description
1 polymer ?
#
loop_
_entity_poly.entity_id
_entity_poly.type
_entity_poly.pdbx_seq_one_letter_code
_entity_poly.pdbx_strand_id
1 'polypeptide(L)' 'MNSPVTNFLAQLTTPEFQKSIGEQLRAEAAAANTFLSYRDEQGRYVHEYPATGEVYEVSLTQPQTRRLLLDAVGA' A
#
# COMPACT_ATOMS: atom_id res chain seq x y z
N MET A 1 22.76 -8.96 25.28
CA MET A 1 22.49 -7.54 25.00
C MET A 1 22.04 -7.46 23.55
N ASN A 2 20.85 -6.95 23.26
CA ASN A 2 20.43 -6.71 21.86
C ASN A 2 21.17 -5.49 21.32
N SER A 3 21.74 -5.62 20.13
CA SER A 3 22.40 -4.52 19.43
C SER A 3 21.39 -3.39 19.17
N PRO A 4 21.81 -2.11 19.17
CA PRO A 4 20.99 -1.00 18.68
C PRO A 4 20.37 -1.28 17.30
N VAL A 5 21.07 -2.00 16.44
CA VAL A 5 20.57 -2.43 15.12
C VAL A 5 19.38 -3.39 15.27
N THR A 6 19.45 -4.37 16.17
CA THR A 6 18.35 -5.30 16.42
C THR A 6 17.11 -4.59 16.93
N ASN A 7 17.28 -3.61 17.81
CA ASN A 7 16.16 -2.82 18.34
C ASN A 7 15.53 -1.93 17.26
N PHE A 8 16.34 -1.31 16.42
CA PHE A 8 15.84 -0.55 15.27
C PHE A 8 15.07 -1.44 14.28
N LEU A 9 15.62 -2.60 13.92
CA LEU A 9 14.94 -3.54 13.03
C LEU A 9 13.60 -4.04 13.60
N ALA A 10 13.53 -4.26 14.91
CA ALA A 10 12.27 -4.62 15.58
C ALA A 10 11.21 -3.51 15.47
N GLN A 11 11.63 -2.24 15.57
CA GLN A 11 10.71 -1.09 15.42
C GLN A 11 10.11 -1.00 14.02
N LEU A 12 10.87 -1.36 12.97
CA LEU A 12 10.34 -1.35 11.59
C LEU A 12 9.18 -2.35 11.37
N THR A 13 9.06 -3.33 12.26
CA THR A 13 8.03 -4.37 12.18
C THR A 13 6.82 -4.12 13.09
N THR A 14 6.80 -3.00 13.83
CA THR A 14 5.65 -2.71 14.69
C THR A 14 4.45 -2.27 13.86
N PRO A 15 3.22 -2.68 14.23
CA PRO A 15 2.01 -2.27 13.52
C PRO A 15 1.86 -0.75 13.43
N GLU A 16 2.25 -0.03 14.47
CA GLU A 16 2.15 1.43 14.54
C GLU A 16 3.09 2.09 13.53
N PHE A 17 4.33 1.60 13.42
CA PHE A 17 5.30 2.13 12.47
C PHE A 17 4.86 1.84 11.03
N GLN A 18 4.48 0.59 10.74
CA GLN A 18 3.99 0.19 9.42
C GLN A 18 2.75 0.99 9.00
N LYS A 19 1.84 1.23 9.94
CA LYS A 19 0.67 2.10 9.72
C LYS A 19 1.10 3.53 9.38
N SER A 20 1.99 4.13 10.17
CA SER A 20 2.45 5.52 9.93
C SER A 20 3.14 5.69 8.58
N ILE A 21 3.97 4.73 8.17
CA ILE A 21 4.63 4.74 6.85
C ILE A 21 3.59 4.55 5.75
N GLY A 22 2.63 3.64 5.91
CA GLY A 22 1.55 3.44 4.96
C GLY A 22 0.69 4.70 4.76
N GLU A 23 0.36 5.41 5.84
CA GLU A 23 -0.37 6.69 5.78
C GLU A 23 0.45 7.76 5.06
N GLN A 24 1.74 7.89 5.37
CA GLN A 24 2.63 8.86 4.71
C GLN A 24 2.75 8.58 3.20
N LEU A 25 2.97 7.32 2.80
CA LEU A 25 3.07 6.94 1.39
C LEU A 25 1.78 7.22 0.61
N ARG A 26 0.62 6.99 1.23
CA ARG A 26 -0.68 7.34 0.62
C ARG A 26 -0.84 8.83 0.45
N ALA A 27 -0.47 9.63 1.46
CA ALA A 27 -0.54 11.08 1.39
C ALA A 27 0.37 11.64 0.28
N GLU A 28 1.60 11.13 0.17
CA GLU A 28 2.54 11.52 -0.88
C GLU A 28 2.03 11.12 -2.27
N ALA A 29 1.52 9.90 -2.43
CA ALA A 29 0.95 9.43 -3.70
C ALA A 29 -0.30 10.23 -4.11
N ALA A 30 -1.17 10.59 -3.16
CA ALA A 30 -2.31 11.48 -3.41
C ALA A 30 -1.85 12.87 -3.87
N ALA A 31 -0.88 13.47 -3.17
CA ALA A 31 -0.34 14.78 -3.52
C ALA A 31 0.32 14.80 -4.91
N ALA A 32 0.97 13.70 -5.29
CA ALA A 32 1.59 13.53 -6.60
C ALA A 32 0.62 13.07 -7.70
N ASN A 33 -0.67 12.85 -7.40
CA ASN A 33 -1.67 12.27 -8.31
C ASN A 33 -1.18 10.97 -8.98
N THR A 34 -0.57 10.09 -8.18
CA THR A 34 -0.05 8.80 -8.62
C THR A 34 -0.66 7.65 -7.83
N PHE A 35 -0.27 6.42 -8.14
CA PHE A 35 -0.74 5.20 -7.49
C PHE A 35 0.37 4.52 -6.69
N LEU A 36 -0.02 3.75 -5.69
CA LEU A 36 0.82 2.77 -5.00
C LEU A 36 0.61 1.40 -5.65
N SER A 37 1.69 0.64 -5.77
CA SER A 37 1.65 -0.71 -6.34
C SER A 37 2.30 -1.71 -5.39
N TYR A 38 1.55 -2.73 -5.00
CA TYR A 38 1.99 -3.71 -4.00
C TYR A 38 1.27 -5.05 -4.15
N ARG A 39 1.71 -6.06 -3.38
CA ARG A 39 0.95 -7.29 -3.18
C ARG A 39 0.18 -7.19 -1.89
N ASP A 40 -1.11 -7.50 -1.94
CA ASP A 40 -1.93 -7.57 -0.73
C ASP A 40 -1.71 -8.88 0.02
N GLU A 41 -2.41 -9.04 1.15
CA GLU A 41 -2.33 -10.23 2.00
C GLU A 41 -2.79 -11.52 1.30
N GLN A 42 -3.61 -11.40 0.24
CA GLN A 42 -4.06 -12.51 -0.58
C GLN A 42 -3.09 -12.83 -1.73
N GLY A 43 -1.98 -12.08 -1.83
CA GLY A 43 -0.97 -12.22 -2.87
C GLY A 43 -1.36 -11.60 -4.21
N ARG A 44 -2.49 -10.89 -4.29
CA ARG A 44 -2.96 -10.19 -5.50
C ARG A 44 -2.07 -8.97 -5.73
N TYR A 45 -1.80 -8.67 -6.99
CA TYR A 45 -1.09 -7.44 -7.36
C TYR A 45 -2.09 -6.30 -7.48
N VAL A 46 -1.88 -5.24 -6.72
CA VAL A 46 -2.86 -4.17 -6.50
C VAL A 46 -2.27 -2.82 -6.87
N HIS A 47 -3.07 -2.02 -7.56
CA HIS A 47 -2.86 -0.58 -7.73
C HIS A 47 -3.88 0.17 -6.89
N GLU A 48 -3.41 0.89 -5.87
CA GLU A 48 -4.21 1.79 -5.06
C GLU A 48 -4.00 3.22 -5.53
N TYR A 49 -5.08 3.97 -5.72
CA TYR A 49 -5.09 5.38 -6.12
C TYR A 49 -5.57 6.23 -4.93
N PRO A 50 -4.67 6.69 -4.05
CA PRO A 50 -5.07 7.34 -2.81
C PRO A 50 -5.84 8.65 -3.01
N ALA A 51 -5.63 9.35 -4.14
CA ALA A 51 -6.37 10.57 -4.47
C ALA A 51 -7.87 10.33 -4.71
N THR A 52 -8.25 9.15 -5.22
CA THR A 52 -9.63 8.79 -5.53
C THR A 52 -10.21 7.73 -4.60
N GLY A 53 -9.38 7.09 -3.77
CA GLY A 53 -9.77 5.97 -2.92
C GLY A 53 -10.03 4.66 -3.70
N GLU A 54 -9.71 4.62 -4.99
CA GLU A 54 -9.94 3.45 -5.83
C GLU A 54 -8.80 2.44 -5.67
N VAL A 55 -9.15 1.16 -5.61
CA VAL A 55 -8.20 0.06 -5.52
C VAL A 55 -8.50 -0.96 -6.60
N TYR A 56 -7.51 -1.27 -7.43
CA TYR A 56 -7.64 -2.21 -8.54
C TYR A 56 -6.71 -3.40 -8.35
N GLU A 57 -7.22 -4.61 -8.54
CA GLU A 57 -6.40 -5.75 -8.88
C GLU A 57 -5.91 -5.61 -10.33
N VAL A 58 -4.63 -5.86 -10.55
CA VAL A 58 -3.98 -5.73 -11.84
C VAL A 58 -3.32 -7.05 -12.22
N SER A 59 -3.61 -7.53 -13.43
CA SER A 59 -2.92 -8.69 -13.98
C SER A 59 -1.56 -8.30 -14.56
N LEU A 60 -0.48 -8.92 -14.07
CA LEU A 60 0.88 -8.72 -14.61
C LEU A 60 1.05 -9.30 -16.02
N THR A 61 0.27 -10.32 -16.37
CA THR A 61 0.32 -10.97 -17.70
C THR A 61 -0.66 -10.34 -18.68
N GLN A 62 -1.65 -9.60 -18.19
CA GLN A 62 -2.61 -8.85 -18.99
C GLN A 62 -2.85 -7.48 -18.35
N PRO A 63 -1.95 -6.50 -18.52
CA PRO A 63 -2.00 -5.21 -17.82
C PRO A 63 -3.24 -4.35 -18.14
N GLN A 64 -3.90 -4.65 -19.26
CA GLN A 64 -5.18 -4.08 -19.67
C GLN A 64 -6.32 -4.49 -18.72
N THR A 65 -6.20 -5.67 -18.12
CA THR A 65 -7.21 -6.28 -17.25
C THR A 65 -7.03 -5.74 -15.84
N ARG A 66 -7.90 -4.79 -15.48
CA ARG A 66 -8.00 -4.23 -14.12
C ARG A 66 -9.37 -4.54 -13.55
N ARG A 67 -9.41 -4.99 -12.30
CA ARG A 67 -10.65 -5.26 -11.57
C ARG A 67 -10.71 -4.36 -10.35
N LEU A 68 -11.77 -3.55 -10.25
CA LEU A 68 -12.03 -2.73 -9.08
C LEU A 68 -12.32 -3.64 -7.88
N LEU A 69 -11.58 -3.43 -6.79
CA LEU A 69 -11.71 -4.14 -5.52
C LEU A 69 -12.43 -3.28 -4.47
N LEU A 70 -12.18 -1.97 -4.49
CA LEU A 70 -12.79 -1.00 -3.58
C LEU A 70 -12.92 0.35 -4.30
N ASP A 71 -14.05 1.02 -4.12
CA ASP A 71 -14.25 2.42 -4.49
C ASP A 71 -14.50 3.28 -3.24
N ALA A 72 -14.32 4.59 -3.38
CA ALA A 72 -14.60 5.55 -2.32
C ALA A 72 -16.10 5.67 -1.96
N VAL A 73 -16.99 4.92 -2.62
CA VAL A 73 -18.44 4.95 -2.39
C VAL A 73 -18.88 3.88 -1.38
N GLY A 74 -17.99 2.96 -1.00
CA GLY A 74 -18.29 1.82 -0.13
C GLY A 74 -17.66 1.79 1.27
N ALA A 75 -17.17 2.92 1.80
CA ALA A 75 -16.60 3.02 3.16
C ALA A 75 -17.42 3.96 4.06
#